data_AF-A0A4P6PCH7-F1
#
_entry.id   AF-A0A4P6PCH7-F1
#
_cell.length_a   1.000
_cell.length_b   1.000
_cell.length_c   1.000
_cell.angle_alpha   90.00
_cell.angle_beta   90.00
_cell.angle_gamma   90.00
#
_symmetry.space_group_name_H-M   'P 1'
#
loop_
_entity.id
_entity.type
_entity.pdbx_description
1 polymer ?
#
loop_
_entity_poly.entity_id
_entity_poly.type
_entity_poly.pdbx_seq_one_letter_code
_entity_poly.pdbx_strand_id
1 'polypeptide(L)'
;MKKQVPTEEPLPSIRQYLFGSFFIMLGYSVLMTGDVVMVKNLFPECAGDFAYAATLARLILFIPQSLVGAMFPKVVAEGRGSAKQQKLLKKTLLASLVSSSATALLFTVLARWLPQVLFGIEVPSVDLVRWLRVLSWVMVPVALLSSVMRYALAQYRFTIASVIPVAALGYVIVSFAFLKSPDALLVSLGFLSLLSLCVVSVAIFRDSERSVHE
;
A
#
# COMPACT_ATOMS: atom_id res chain seq x y z
N MET A 1 -21.13 32.04 10.03
CA MET A 1 -21.31 30.57 9.92
C MET A 1 -22.23 30.29 8.72
N LYS A 2 -21.70 29.77 7.61
CA LYS A 2 -22.54 29.36 6.46
C LYS A 2 -23.33 28.11 6.88
N LYS A 3 -24.66 28.22 7.01
CA LYS A 3 -25.56 27.07 7.16
C LYS A 3 -25.42 26.18 5.92
N GLN A 4 -24.94 24.95 6.10
CA GLN A 4 -25.02 23.93 5.06
C GLN A 4 -26.50 23.61 4.84
N VAL A 5 -26.99 23.91 3.64
CA VAL A 5 -28.30 23.45 3.18
C VAL A 5 -28.21 21.93 3.05
N PRO A 6 -29.08 21.15 3.72
CA PRO A 6 -29.04 19.70 3.62
C PRO A 6 -29.39 19.32 2.17
N THR A 7 -28.41 18.77 1.46
CA THR A 7 -28.58 18.29 0.10
C THR A 7 -29.39 17.00 0.18
N GLU A 8 -30.57 16.96 -0.45
CA GLU A 8 -31.47 15.80 -0.53
C GLU A 8 -30.92 14.66 -1.40
N GLU A 9 -29.60 14.50 -1.49
CA GLU A 9 -29.02 13.35 -2.14
C GLU A 9 -29.17 12.13 -1.22
N PRO A 10 -29.78 11.03 -1.69
CA PRO A 10 -29.92 9.82 -0.87
C PRO A 10 -28.53 9.36 -0.43
N LEU A 11 -28.36 9.25 0.89
CA LEU A 11 -27.09 8.82 1.47
C LEU A 11 -26.68 7.48 0.83
N PRO A 12 -25.47 7.37 0.26
CA PRO A 12 -25.03 6.14 -0.38
C PRO A 12 -25.13 4.99 0.61
N SER A 13 -25.58 3.82 0.12
CA SER A 13 -25.92 2.71 1.02
C SER A 13 -24.69 2.29 1.82
N ILE A 14 -24.81 2.37 3.15
CA ILE A 14 -23.70 2.04 4.05
C ILE A 14 -23.21 0.60 3.84
N ARG A 15 -24.11 -0.30 3.45
CA ARG A 15 -23.80 -1.69 3.11
C ARG A 15 -22.83 -1.79 1.93
N GLN A 16 -23.10 -1.09 0.83
CA GLN A 16 -22.20 -1.11 -0.33
C GLN A 16 -20.83 -0.50 0.01
N TYR A 17 -20.81 0.58 0.80
CA TYR A 17 -19.56 1.18 1.24
C TYR A 17 -18.73 0.20 2.09
N LEU A 18 -19.37 -0.44 3.07
CA LEU A 18 -18.71 -1.41 3.95
C LEU A 18 -18.18 -2.62 3.16
N PHE A 19 -19.01 -3.22 2.31
CA PHE A 19 -18.60 -4.37 1.50
C PHE A 19 -17.49 -4.02 0.52
N GLY A 20 -17.62 -2.91 -0.22
CA GLY A 20 -16.59 -2.47 -1.17
C GLY A 20 -15.27 -2.19 -0.47
N SER A 21 -15.30 -1.43 0.63
CA SER A 21 -14.10 -1.11 1.42
C SER A 21 -13.46 -2.36 2.02
N PHE A 22 -14.26 -3.31 2.52
CA PHE A 22 -13.77 -4.55 3.10
C PHE A 22 -12.91 -5.34 2.10
N PHE A 23 -13.42 -5.61 0.89
CA PHE A 23 -12.67 -6.38 -0.09
C PHE A 23 -11.42 -5.66 -0.60
N ILE A 24 -11.49 -4.34 -0.76
CA ILE A 24 -10.34 -3.53 -1.16
C ILE A 24 -9.25 -3.56 -0.07
N MET A 25 -9.64 -3.37 1.19
CA MET A 25 -8.72 -3.45 2.33
C MET A 25 -8.16 -4.85 2.52
N LEU A 26 -8.96 -5.89 2.29
CA LEU A 26 -8.51 -7.28 2.32
C LEU A 26 -7.44 -7.53 1.25
N GLY A 27 -7.69 -7.10 0.01
CA GLY A 27 -6.71 -7.19 -1.08
C GLY A 27 -5.40 -6.47 -0.75
N TYR A 28 -5.49 -5.25 -0.22
CA TYR A 28 -4.33 -4.50 0.24
C TYR A 28 -3.59 -5.22 1.38
N SER A 29 -4.32 -5.82 2.33
CA SER A 29 -3.73 -6.60 3.41
C SER A 29 -2.94 -7.79 2.89
N VAL A 30 -3.45 -8.49 1.86
CA VAL A 30 -2.73 -9.61 1.22
C VAL A 30 -1.43 -9.13 0.57
N LEU A 31 -1.43 -7.97 -0.09
CA LEU A 31 -0.20 -7.40 -0.65
C LEU A 31 0.79 -6.96 0.46
N MET A 32 0.29 -6.51 1.60
CA MET A 32 1.13 -6.03 2.71
C MET A 32 1.74 -7.16 3.56
N THR A 33 1.04 -8.28 3.73
CA THR A 33 1.44 -9.35 4.68
C THR A 33 1.40 -10.77 4.12
N GLY A 34 0.84 -10.98 2.92
CA GLY A 34 0.68 -12.31 2.34
C GLY A 34 1.99 -12.99 1.96
N ASP A 35 3.04 -12.22 1.72
CA ASP A 35 4.41 -12.69 1.45
C ASP A 35 4.93 -13.64 2.53
N VAL A 36 4.76 -13.31 3.81
CA VAL A 36 5.24 -14.17 4.93
C VAL A 36 4.47 -15.49 4.98
N VAL A 37 3.16 -15.46 4.72
CA VAL A 37 2.33 -16.66 4.70
C VAL A 37 2.73 -17.58 3.54
N MET A 38 2.98 -17.01 2.37
CA MET A 38 3.41 -17.76 1.20
C MET A 38 4.80 -18.37 1.39
N VAL A 39 5.77 -17.58 1.89
CA VAL A 39 7.12 -18.09 2.17
C VAL A 39 7.08 -19.19 3.23
N LYS A 40 6.27 -19.06 4.27
CA LYS A 40 6.12 -20.13 5.29
C LYS A 40 5.62 -21.45 4.71
N ASN A 41 4.71 -21.41 3.73
CA ASN A 41 4.15 -22.62 3.12
C ASN A 41 5.04 -23.19 2.01
N LEU A 42 5.64 -22.33 1.19
CA LEU A 42 6.41 -22.73 0.00
C LEU A 42 7.90 -22.98 0.30
N PHE A 43 8.46 -22.26 1.27
CA PHE A 43 9.89 -22.26 1.62
C PHE A 43 10.09 -22.26 3.14
N PRO A 44 9.66 -23.34 3.85
CA PRO A 44 9.67 -23.38 5.32
C PRO A 44 11.07 -23.19 5.92
N GLU A 45 12.11 -23.68 5.23
CA GLU A 45 13.51 -23.59 5.68
C GLU A 45 14.01 -22.16 5.91
N CYS A 46 13.50 -21.19 5.14
CA CYS A 46 13.92 -19.80 5.24
C CYS A 46 12.84 -18.87 5.79
N ALA A 47 11.73 -19.43 6.28
CA ALA A 47 10.57 -18.65 6.73
C ALA A 47 10.89 -17.77 7.95
N GLY A 48 11.79 -18.20 8.83
CA GLY A 48 12.20 -17.43 10.01
C GLY A 48 12.92 -16.13 9.63
N ASP A 49 14.02 -16.25 8.90
CA ASP A 49 14.82 -15.10 8.42
C ASP A 49 13.99 -14.14 7.57
N PHE A 50 13.14 -14.68 6.70
CA PHE A 50 12.23 -13.88 5.90
C PHE A 50 11.21 -13.12 6.77
N ALA A 51 10.64 -13.77 7.79
CA ALA A 51 9.69 -13.13 8.69
C ALA A 51 10.32 -11.97 9.48
N TYR A 52 11.58 -12.11 9.94
CA TYR A 52 12.32 -11.01 10.57
C TYR A 52 12.52 -9.85 9.60
N ALA A 53 12.99 -10.12 8.39
CA ALA A 53 13.20 -9.11 7.35
C ALA A 53 11.89 -8.38 6.99
N ALA A 54 10.80 -9.12 6.80
CA ALA A 54 9.51 -8.56 6.44
C ALA A 54 8.88 -7.74 7.58
N THR A 55 9.06 -8.17 8.84
CA THR A 55 8.59 -7.42 10.01
C THR A 55 9.27 -6.05 10.08
N LEU A 56 10.59 -6.00 9.90
CA LEU A 56 11.33 -4.75 9.85
C LEU A 56 10.89 -3.90 8.66
N ALA A 57 10.86 -4.45 7.44
CA ALA A 57 10.49 -3.68 6.26
C ALA A 57 9.09 -3.04 6.37
N ARG A 58 8.13 -3.67 7.04
CA ARG A 58 6.79 -3.09 7.28
C ARG A 58 6.81 -1.83 8.15
N LEU A 59 7.86 -1.61 8.94
CA LEU A 59 8.03 -0.37 9.72
C LEU A 59 8.07 0.88 8.81
N ILE A 60 8.50 0.73 7.55
CA ILE A 60 8.52 1.79 6.54
C ILE A 60 7.11 2.36 6.30
N LEU A 61 6.07 1.55 6.50
CA LEU A 61 4.69 1.95 6.24
C LEU A 61 4.15 2.90 7.32
N PHE A 62 4.74 2.98 8.50
CA PHE A 62 4.17 3.76 9.62
C PHE A 62 4.04 5.25 9.31
N ILE A 63 5.09 5.88 8.79
CA ILE A 63 5.06 7.32 8.49
C ILE A 63 4.05 7.65 7.37
N PRO A 64 4.07 6.96 6.21
CA PRO A 64 3.04 7.11 5.19
C PRO A 64 1.63 6.90 5.75
N GLN A 65 1.41 5.89 6.59
CA GLN A 65 0.10 5.58 7.15
C GLN A 65 -0.46 6.73 8.00
N SER A 66 0.38 7.42 8.78
CA SER A 66 -0.02 8.62 9.53
C SER A 66 -0.40 9.77 8.59
N LEU A 67 0.37 10.01 7.53
CA LEU A 67 0.07 11.05 6.54
C LEU A 67 -1.29 10.79 5.87
N VAL A 68 -1.56 9.55 5.48
CA VAL A 68 -2.83 9.19 4.85
C VAL A 68 -3.99 9.25 5.85
N GLY A 69 -3.76 8.90 7.12
CA GLY A 69 -4.74 9.07 8.20
C GLY A 69 -5.18 10.53 8.37
N ALA A 70 -4.25 11.48 8.25
CA ALA A 70 -4.56 12.91 8.28
C ALA A 70 -5.20 13.44 6.99
N MET A 71 -4.92 12.81 5.85
CA MET A 71 -5.51 13.15 4.55
C MET A 71 -6.98 12.74 4.47
N PHE A 72 -7.32 11.54 4.91
CA PHE A 72 -8.65 10.94 4.74
C PHE A 72 -9.82 11.84 5.18
N PRO A 73 -9.88 12.36 6.43
CA PRO A 73 -11.01 13.19 6.87
C PRO A 73 -11.12 14.50 6.09
N LYS A 74 -9.99 15.08 5.65
CA LYS A 74 -9.97 16.30 4.82
C LYS A 74 -10.54 16.05 3.43
N VAL A 75 -10.26 14.88 2.87
CA VAL A 75 -10.77 14.47 1.57
C VAL A 75 -12.26 14.18 1.64
N VAL A 76 -12.75 13.53 2.71
CA VAL A 76 -14.19 13.24 2.89
C VAL A 76 -15.01 14.50 3.17
N ALA A 77 -14.46 15.47 3.92
CA ALA A 77 -15.19 16.68 4.32
C ALA A 77 -15.39 17.69 3.17
N GLU A 78 -14.54 17.64 2.14
CA GLU A 78 -14.71 18.42 0.93
C GLU A 78 -15.53 17.56 -0.07
N GLY A 79 -16.54 18.12 -0.74
CA GLY A 79 -17.35 17.36 -1.71
C GLY A 79 -16.54 16.71 -2.84
N ARG A 80 -17.14 15.82 -3.64
CA ARG A 80 -16.41 14.99 -4.62
C ARG A 80 -15.66 15.84 -5.67
N GLY A 81 -14.43 15.44 -6.01
CA GLY A 81 -13.73 15.88 -7.23
C GLY A 81 -13.12 17.28 -7.23
N SER A 82 -12.94 17.93 -6.08
CA SER A 82 -12.34 19.29 -6.05
C SER A 82 -10.84 19.27 -6.37
N ALA A 83 -10.37 20.26 -7.15
CA ALA A 83 -8.93 20.50 -7.39
C ALA A 83 -8.11 20.60 -6.10
N LYS A 84 -8.73 21.05 -4.99
CA LYS A 84 -8.09 21.11 -3.67
C LYS A 84 -7.77 19.73 -3.11
N GLN A 85 -8.67 18.77 -3.27
CA GLN A 85 -8.47 17.38 -2.84
C GLN A 85 -7.38 16.70 -3.65
N GLN A 86 -7.30 16.97 -4.95
CA GLN A 86 -6.23 16.45 -5.79
C GLN A 86 -4.87 17.01 -5.40
N LYS A 87 -4.79 18.33 -5.14
CA LYS A 87 -3.58 18.96 -4.64
C LYS A 87 -3.17 18.35 -3.30
N LEU A 88 -4.14 18.04 -2.43
CA LEU A 88 -3.88 17.33 -1.18
C LEU A 88 -3.36 15.91 -1.42
N LEU A 89 -3.97 15.14 -2.34
CA LEU A 89 -3.48 13.81 -2.72
C LEU A 89 -2.04 13.86 -3.25
N LYS A 90 -1.74 14.78 -4.17
CA LYS A 90 -0.37 14.97 -4.72
C LYS A 90 0.64 15.28 -3.62
N LYS A 91 0.28 16.15 -2.67
CA LYS A 91 1.13 16.47 -1.51
C LYS A 91 1.34 15.26 -0.61
N THR A 92 0.29 14.50 -0.31
CA THR A 92 0.37 13.28 0.49
C THR A 92 1.23 12.24 -0.21
N LEU A 93 1.06 12.02 -1.52
CA LEU A 93 1.88 11.09 -2.29
C LEU A 93 3.35 11.48 -2.30
N LEU A 94 3.67 12.76 -2.51
CA LEU A 94 5.05 13.24 -2.47
C LEU A 94 5.66 13.06 -1.07
N ALA A 95 4.93 13.41 -0.01
CA ALA A 95 5.38 13.24 1.37
C ALA A 95 5.54 11.74 1.73
N SER A 96 4.61 10.88 1.29
CA SER A 96 4.70 9.43 1.44
C SER A 96 5.89 8.85 0.68
N LEU A 97 6.16 9.33 -0.54
CA LEU A 97 7.29 8.86 -1.37
C LEU A 97 8.61 9.24 -0.71
N VAL A 98 8.77 10.50 -0.31
CA VAL A 98 9.99 11.00 0.33
C VAL A 98 10.23 10.28 1.67
N SER A 99 9.20 10.19 2.52
CA SER A 99 9.34 9.50 3.81
C SER A 99 9.63 8.02 3.67
N SER A 100 8.85 7.28 2.86
CA SER A 100 9.08 5.83 2.68
C SER A 100 10.41 5.52 2.01
N SER A 101 10.83 6.30 1.00
CA SER A 101 12.13 6.12 0.34
C SER A 101 13.29 6.45 1.28
N ALA A 102 13.17 7.49 2.11
CA ALA A 102 14.17 7.82 3.12
C ALA A 102 14.30 6.71 4.17
N THR A 103 13.17 6.16 4.65
CA THR A 103 13.19 5.02 5.58
C THR A 103 13.74 3.75 4.91
N ALA A 104 13.38 3.48 3.65
CA ALA A 104 13.90 2.34 2.90
C ALA A 104 15.41 2.42 2.68
N LEU A 105 15.93 3.62 2.37
CA LEU A 105 17.36 3.87 2.26
C LEU A 105 18.07 3.65 3.60
N LEU A 106 17.52 4.21 4.68
CA LEU A 106 18.04 4.02 6.04
C LEU A 106 18.10 2.53 6.41
N PHE A 107 17.03 1.78 6.14
CA PHE A 107 16.95 0.35 6.44
C PHE A 107 17.89 -0.47 5.56
N THR A 108 18.13 -0.03 4.32
CA THR A 108 19.10 -0.67 3.42
C THR A 108 20.52 -0.54 3.96
N VAL A 109 20.88 0.66 4.44
CA VAL A 109 22.20 0.95 5.04
C VAL A 109 22.36 0.23 6.37
N LEU A 110 21.33 0.27 7.22
CA LEU A 110 21.34 -0.34 8.56
C LEU A 110 20.90 -1.81 8.58
N ALA A 111 20.81 -2.47 7.42
CA ALA A 111 20.24 -3.82 7.30
C ALA A 111 20.97 -4.89 8.14
N ARG A 112 22.25 -4.69 8.45
CA ARG A 112 23.01 -5.59 9.35
C ARG A 112 22.78 -5.29 10.83
N TRP A 113 22.54 -4.03 11.16
CA TRP A 113 22.44 -3.57 12.55
C TRP A 113 21.02 -3.68 13.09
N LEU A 114 20.00 -3.44 12.27
CA LEU A 114 18.59 -3.54 12.68
C LEU A 114 18.23 -4.92 13.28
N PRO A 115 18.59 -6.06 12.67
CA PRO A 115 18.27 -7.38 13.24
C PRO A 115 19.03 -7.66 14.54
N GLN A 116 20.27 -7.16 14.66
CA GLN A 116 21.08 -7.28 15.88
C GLN A 116 20.41 -6.58 17.06
N VAL A 117 19.94 -5.35 16.86
CA VAL A 117 19.38 -4.55 17.95
C VAL A 117 17.95 -4.95 18.29
N LEU A 118 17.12 -5.19 17.28
CA LEU A 118 15.69 -5.40 17.51
C LEU A 118 15.34 -6.86 17.85
N PHE A 119 16.14 -7.82 17.37
CA PHE A 119 15.89 -9.25 17.61
C PHE A 119 17.01 -9.94 18.39
N GLY A 120 18.12 -9.26 18.71
CA GLY A 120 19.25 -9.87 19.42
C GLY A 120 20.05 -10.86 18.58
N ILE A 121 19.96 -10.81 17.25
CA ILE A 121 20.65 -11.75 16.34
C ILE A 121 22.10 -11.30 16.19
N GLU A 122 23.06 -11.96 16.86
CA GLU A 122 24.48 -11.57 16.85
C GLU A 122 25.06 -11.48 15.43
N VAL A 123 24.83 -12.51 14.61
CA VAL A 123 25.30 -12.58 13.22
C VAL A 123 24.11 -12.82 12.29
N PRO A 124 23.51 -11.77 11.71
CA PRO A 124 22.41 -11.91 10.76
C PRO A 124 22.86 -12.70 9.52
N SER A 125 22.01 -13.63 9.08
CA SER A 125 22.28 -14.40 7.85
C SER A 125 22.35 -13.48 6.63
N VAL A 126 23.08 -13.91 5.60
CA VAL A 126 23.22 -13.15 4.34
C VAL A 126 21.85 -12.94 3.69
N ASP A 127 20.97 -13.95 3.76
CA ASP A 127 19.63 -13.90 3.22
C ASP A 127 18.71 -12.93 3.97
N LEU A 128 18.76 -12.90 5.31
CA LEU A 128 18.00 -11.93 6.11
C LEU A 128 18.37 -10.50 5.70
N VAL A 129 19.66 -10.19 5.64
CA VAL A 129 20.15 -8.85 5.25
C VAL A 129 19.73 -8.52 3.82
N ARG A 130 19.82 -9.48 2.90
CA ARG A 130 19.43 -9.32 1.50
C ARG A 130 17.92 -9.05 1.37
N TRP A 131 17.09 -9.86 1.99
CA TRP A 131 15.63 -9.69 1.95
C TRP A 131 15.19 -8.41 2.63
N LEU A 132 15.80 -8.03 3.74
CA LEU A 132 15.49 -6.75 4.39
C LEU A 132 15.71 -5.57 3.44
N ARG A 133 16.82 -5.55 2.70
CA ARG A 133 17.09 -4.52 1.68
C ARG A 133 16.05 -4.52 0.58
N VAL A 134 15.76 -5.69 -0.01
CA VAL A 134 14.80 -5.80 -1.12
C VAL A 134 13.39 -5.43 -0.66
N LEU A 135 12.91 -6.01 0.44
CA LEU A 135 11.60 -5.72 1.02
C LEU A 135 11.45 -4.25 1.39
N SER A 136 12.52 -3.60 1.86
CA SER A 136 12.47 -2.17 2.17
C SER A 136 12.06 -1.33 0.96
N TRP A 137 12.59 -1.64 -0.22
CA TRP A 137 12.22 -0.96 -1.46
C TRP A 137 10.86 -1.43 -2.01
N VAL A 138 10.51 -2.71 -1.85
CA VAL A 138 9.18 -3.23 -2.23
C VAL A 138 8.06 -2.59 -1.43
N MET A 139 8.31 -2.20 -0.17
CA MET A 139 7.31 -1.54 0.67
C MET A 139 7.04 -0.08 0.27
N VAL A 140 7.90 0.56 -0.52
CA VAL A 140 7.69 1.94 -1.02
C VAL A 140 6.44 2.05 -1.93
N PRO A 141 6.31 1.28 -3.03
CA PRO A 141 5.10 1.32 -3.83
C PRO A 141 3.86 0.84 -3.05
N VAL A 142 4.01 -0.09 -2.10
CA VAL A 142 2.90 -0.52 -1.21
C VAL A 142 2.43 0.65 -0.33
N ALA A 143 3.34 1.42 0.26
CA ALA A 143 3.01 2.64 1.01
C ALA A 143 2.23 3.64 0.16
N LEU A 144 2.68 3.90 -1.06
CA LEU A 144 2.01 4.83 -1.97
C LEU A 144 0.64 4.30 -2.42
N LEU A 145 0.54 3.00 -2.65
CA LEU A 145 -0.72 2.34 -3.01
C LEU A 145 -1.77 2.57 -1.91
N SER A 146 -1.35 2.53 -0.63
CA SER A 146 -2.23 2.82 0.50
C SER A 146 -2.80 4.25 0.47
N SER A 147 -2.01 5.22 0.00
CA SER A 147 -2.42 6.63 -0.14
C SER A 147 -3.50 6.79 -1.19
N VAL A 148 -3.29 6.24 -2.39
CA VAL A 148 -4.29 6.31 -3.47
C VAL A 148 -5.52 5.48 -3.17
N MET A 149 -5.37 4.33 -2.52
CA MET A 149 -6.48 3.48 -2.08
C MET A 149 -7.41 4.24 -1.13
N ARG A 150 -6.86 4.82 -0.05
CA ARG A 150 -7.66 5.54 0.94
C ARG A 150 -8.31 6.79 0.35
N TYR A 151 -7.65 7.45 -0.59
CA TYR A 151 -8.26 8.52 -1.37
C TYR A 151 -9.45 8.03 -2.21
N ALA A 152 -9.29 6.93 -2.95
CA ALA A 152 -10.36 6.36 -3.77
C ALA A 152 -11.56 5.94 -2.91
N LEU A 153 -11.31 5.32 -1.75
CA LEU A 153 -12.36 4.97 -0.77
C LEU A 153 -13.07 6.22 -0.22
N ALA A 154 -12.32 7.26 0.14
CA ALA A 154 -12.89 8.53 0.60
C ALA A 154 -13.81 9.18 -0.44
N GLN A 155 -13.49 8.99 -1.73
CA GLN A 155 -14.25 9.53 -2.86
C GLN A 155 -15.33 8.57 -3.39
N TYR A 156 -15.59 7.44 -2.71
CA TYR A 156 -16.53 6.40 -3.17
C TYR A 156 -16.18 5.81 -4.56
N ARG A 157 -14.91 5.89 -4.99
CA ARG A 157 -14.42 5.42 -6.30
C ARG A 157 -14.02 3.92 -6.24
N PHE A 158 -14.99 3.07 -5.89
CA PHE A 158 -14.76 1.63 -5.70
C PHE A 158 -14.27 0.91 -6.95
N THR A 159 -14.77 1.28 -8.14
CA THR A 159 -14.36 0.69 -9.42
C THR A 159 -12.88 0.91 -9.73
N ILE A 160 -12.33 2.06 -9.33
CA ILE A 160 -10.90 2.30 -9.50
C ILE A 160 -10.11 1.48 -8.48
N ALA A 161 -10.58 1.46 -7.23
CA ALA A 161 -9.91 0.75 -6.15
C ALA A 161 -10.00 -0.79 -6.25
N SER A 162 -10.93 -1.34 -7.03
CA SER A 162 -11.07 -2.80 -7.24
C SER A 162 -9.89 -3.42 -8.00
N VAL A 163 -9.02 -2.60 -8.60
CA VAL A 163 -7.73 -3.07 -9.16
C VAL A 163 -6.87 -3.73 -8.08
N ILE A 164 -6.95 -3.26 -6.83
CA ILE A 164 -6.14 -3.76 -5.70
C ILE A 164 -6.46 -5.22 -5.36
N PRO A 165 -7.72 -5.62 -5.08
CA PRO A 165 -8.04 -7.02 -4.84
C PRO A 165 -7.76 -7.92 -6.06
N VAL A 166 -7.93 -7.40 -7.29
CA VAL A 166 -7.55 -8.16 -8.49
C VAL A 166 -6.04 -8.42 -8.53
N ALA A 167 -5.22 -7.42 -8.24
CA ALA A 167 -3.76 -7.58 -8.15
C ALA A 167 -3.35 -8.52 -7.01
N ALA A 168 -4.04 -8.48 -5.87
CA ALA A 168 -3.81 -9.39 -4.76
C ALA A 168 -4.13 -10.86 -5.13
N LEU A 169 -5.25 -11.11 -5.81
CA LEU A 169 -5.58 -12.44 -6.33
C LEU A 169 -4.55 -12.91 -7.35
N GLY A 170 -4.16 -12.04 -8.29
CA GLY A 170 -3.10 -12.32 -9.24
C GLY A 170 -1.78 -12.68 -8.56
N TYR A 171 -1.40 -11.94 -7.51
CA TYR A 171 -0.21 -12.21 -6.71
C TYR A 171 -0.27 -13.59 -6.06
N VAL A 172 -1.39 -13.95 -5.42
CA VAL A 172 -1.57 -15.28 -4.80
C VAL A 172 -1.48 -16.38 -5.85
N ILE A 173 -2.20 -16.26 -6.97
CA ILE A 173 -2.22 -17.27 -8.03
C ILE A 173 -0.82 -17.47 -8.61
N VAL A 174 -0.13 -16.37 -8.94
CA VAL A 174 1.23 -16.44 -9.51
C VAL A 174 2.19 -17.09 -8.52
N SER A 175 2.11 -16.73 -7.23
CA SER A 175 2.97 -17.27 -6.19
C SER A 175 2.82 -18.78 -6.01
N PHE A 176 1.60 -19.33 -6.01
CA PHE A 176 1.39 -20.77 -5.86
C PHE A 176 1.63 -21.57 -7.15
N ALA A 177 1.37 -20.98 -8.32
CA ALA A 177 1.45 -21.71 -9.58
C ALA A 177 2.84 -21.69 -10.24
N PHE A 178 3.60 -20.60 -10.11
CA PHE A 178 4.79 -20.36 -10.94
C PHE A 178 6.08 -20.09 -10.15
N LEU A 179 6.00 -19.62 -8.90
CA LEU A 179 7.19 -19.14 -8.19
C LEU A 179 7.89 -20.26 -7.42
N LYS A 180 9.18 -20.42 -7.72
CA LYS A 180 10.06 -21.43 -7.10
C LYS A 180 11.11 -20.83 -6.17
N SER A 181 11.10 -19.51 -5.96
CA SER A 181 12.04 -18.83 -5.08
C SER A 181 11.38 -17.66 -4.30
N PRO A 182 11.86 -17.36 -3.07
CA PRO A 182 11.42 -16.18 -2.32
C PRO A 182 11.73 -14.87 -3.06
N ASP A 183 12.86 -14.80 -3.78
CA ASP A 183 13.25 -13.61 -4.51
C ASP A 183 12.26 -13.28 -5.64
N ALA A 184 11.76 -14.29 -6.37
CA ALA A 184 10.76 -14.10 -7.40
C ALA A 184 9.41 -13.64 -6.82
N LEU A 185 9.09 -14.04 -5.59
CA LEU A 185 7.91 -13.59 -4.85
C LEU A 185 8.01 -12.11 -4.47
N LEU A 186 9.19 -11.64 -4.05
CA LEU A 186 9.42 -10.22 -3.79
C LEU A 186 9.31 -9.37 -5.06
N VAL A 187 9.84 -9.86 -6.17
CA VAL A 187 9.75 -9.17 -7.47
C VAL A 187 8.31 -9.10 -7.95
N SER A 188 7.53 -10.18 -7.83
CA SER A 188 6.12 -10.17 -8.22
C SER A 188 5.29 -9.22 -7.36
N LEU A 189 5.53 -9.20 -6.03
CA LEU A 189 4.90 -8.27 -5.11
C LEU A 189 5.20 -6.81 -5.48
N GLY A 190 6.49 -6.50 -5.69
CA GLY A 190 6.93 -5.16 -6.07
C GLY A 190 6.31 -4.71 -7.40
N PHE A 191 6.33 -5.58 -8.40
CA PHE A 191 5.77 -5.32 -9.73
C PHE A 191 4.25 -5.08 -9.69
N LEU A 192 3.50 -5.99 -9.06
CA LEU A 192 2.03 -5.87 -8.97
C LEU A 192 1.58 -4.67 -8.13
N SER A 193 2.31 -4.35 -7.06
CA SER A 193 2.04 -3.16 -6.25
C SER A 193 2.30 -1.88 -7.03
N LEU A 194 3.42 -1.81 -7.77
CA LEU A 194 3.75 -0.65 -8.61
C LEU A 194 2.77 -0.50 -9.77
N LEU A 195 2.41 -1.59 -10.45
CA LEU A 195 1.42 -1.58 -11.53
C LEU A 195 0.06 -1.10 -11.02
N SER A 196 -0.41 -1.62 -9.89
CA SER A 196 -1.67 -1.19 -9.26
C SER A 196 -1.64 0.29 -8.89
N LEU A 197 -0.52 0.76 -8.33
CA LEU A 197 -0.32 2.17 -8.00
C LEU A 197 -0.43 3.05 -9.25
N CYS A 198 0.24 2.68 -10.35
CA CYS A 198 0.19 3.42 -11.61
C CYS A 198 -1.23 3.45 -12.17
N VAL A 199 -1.91 2.30 -12.26
CA VAL A 199 -3.27 2.20 -12.80
C VAL A 199 -4.25 3.04 -11.98
N VAL A 200 -4.24 2.90 -10.65
CA VAL A 200 -5.14 3.65 -9.75
C VAL A 200 -4.84 5.15 -9.82
N SER A 201 -3.56 5.55 -9.81
CA SER A 201 -3.17 6.96 -9.91
C SER A 201 -3.62 7.59 -11.22
N VAL A 202 -3.34 6.94 -12.36
CA VAL A 202 -3.72 7.42 -13.69
C VAL A 202 -5.24 7.53 -13.81
N ALA A 203 -5.99 6.52 -13.33
CA ALA A 203 -7.44 6.55 -13.34
C ALA A 203 -8.00 7.71 -12.49
N ILE A 204 -7.44 7.96 -11.29
CA ILE A 204 -7.86 9.08 -10.44
C ILE A 204 -7.63 10.43 -11.12
N PHE A 205 -6.44 10.64 -11.71
CA PHE A 205 -6.10 11.91 -12.35
C PHE A 205 -6.90 12.15 -13.63
N ARG A 206 -7.09 11.14 -14.48
CA ARG A 206 -7.90 11.23 -15.71
C ARG A 206 -9.38 11.53 -15.44
N ASP A 207 -9.96 10.85 -14.46
CA ASP A 207 -11.38 11.02 -14.13
C ASP A 207 -11.69 12.44 -13.63
N SER A 208 -10.71 13.09 -12.99
CA SER A 208 -10.87 14.47 -12.55
C SER A 208 -10.66 15.52 -13.63
N GLU A 209 -9.91 15.22 -14.70
CA GLU A 209 -9.81 16.12 -15.85
C GLU A 209 -11.15 16.17 -16.59
N ARG A 210 -11.86 15.04 -16.67
CA ARG A 210 -13.20 14.98 -17.27
C ARG A 210 -14.23 15.82 -16.52
N SER A 211 -14.25 15.78 -15.19
CA SER A 211 -15.20 16.55 -14.38
C SER A 211 -14.96 18.06 -14.33
N VAL A 212 -13.85 18.56 -14.90
CA VAL A 212 -13.56 20.01 -15.01
C VAL A 212 -14.02 20.57 -16.36
N HIS A 213 -14.28 19.70 -17.35
CA HIS A 213 -14.70 20.06 -18.69
C HIS A 213 -16.21 19.85 -18.95
N GLU A 214 -16.94 19.30 -17.98
CA GLU A 214 -18.42 19.26 -17.93
C GLU A 214 -18.96 20.37 -17.04
#